data_AF-A0AB37HVX2-F1
#
_entry.id   AF-A0AB37HVX2-F1
#
_cell.length_a   1.000
_cell.length_b   1.000
_cell.length_c   1.000
_cell.angle_alpha   90.00
_cell.angle_beta   90.00
_cell.angle_gamma   90.00
#
_symmetry.space_group_name_H-M   'P 1'
#
loop_
_entity.id
_entity.type
_entity.pdbx_description
1 polymer ?
#
loop_
_entity_poly.entity_id
_entity_poly.type
_entity_poly.pdbx_seq_one_letter_code
_entity_poly.pdbx_strand_id
1 'polypeptide(L)'
;MPHPNPDNKPSLHARLRKTKAAFLATALTLAGVLLIMLNGWLSSLNLGDWSWLHALPLGELGGTLFGAGLLGTLFEYSFRKDQEAATTRQFRQIIHDEAPAMRDAVIEGFRFNTDDMERIATPKLLDELAVNSLGMRFGDAAFGREVYGDIKHQAITAEERWYDARVDATLGIPRVRSIAPNPFFDLLVRWEYTVVPKHRFRKFAVVSDRQRYDQMVAERGETSVWFRRPAPGLEVTDPAVFALEQFTINGKAIPFTRQADDVSQVYIVDLGEQVVRDEKPVVVSFAFRTLVPRDGHVVHIDIDRPTKGLEVELTYDAAAIRRVRLMDFASRGDGGRIITESEIPVVRYRYDGWLFPRAGLVFAWTLTDEGSITAPQTAAEASHPEAPKRSVPTARTNPAHKGDEHAAPKIKRDARHRQAA
;
A
#
# COMPACT_ATOMS: atom_id res chain seq x y z
N MET A 1 -16.46 5.59 -28.54
CA MET A 1 -17.06 4.34 -29.07
C MET A 1 -18.51 4.27 -28.61
N PRO A 2 -19.49 4.01 -29.49
CA PRO A 2 -20.89 4.01 -29.09
C PRO A 2 -21.23 2.74 -28.30
N HIS A 3 -21.96 2.91 -27.19
CA HIS A 3 -22.40 1.83 -26.31
C HIS A 3 -23.31 0.82 -27.03
N PRO A 4 -23.19 -0.49 -26.74
CA PRO A 4 -24.16 -1.47 -27.23
C PRO A 4 -25.49 -1.32 -26.48
N ASN A 5 -26.54 -1.01 -27.24
CA ASN A 5 -27.92 -0.92 -26.80
C ASN A 5 -28.43 -2.33 -26.36
N PRO A 6 -28.97 -2.51 -25.13
CA PRO A 6 -29.34 -3.83 -24.60
C PRO A 6 -30.67 -4.38 -25.11
N ASP A 7 -31.39 -3.67 -26.00
CA ASP A 7 -32.69 -4.10 -26.51
C ASP A 7 -32.62 -4.66 -27.93
N ASN A 8 -31.90 -5.76 -28.14
CA ASN A 8 -32.10 -6.58 -29.35
C ASN A 8 -33.06 -7.73 -29.06
N LYS A 9 -34.29 -7.36 -28.66
CA LYS A 9 -35.41 -8.31 -28.66
C LYS A 9 -35.72 -8.62 -30.13
N PRO A 10 -35.73 -9.89 -30.57
CA PRO A 10 -35.98 -10.23 -31.97
C PRO A 10 -37.30 -9.59 -32.40
N SER A 11 -37.24 -8.78 -33.46
CA SER A 11 -38.33 -7.91 -33.89
C SER A 11 -39.65 -8.69 -34.00
N LEU A 12 -40.75 -8.09 -33.52
CA LEU A 12 -42.09 -8.70 -33.57
C LEU A 12 -42.45 -9.20 -34.98
N HIS A 13 -41.96 -8.51 -36.01
CA HIS A 13 -42.11 -8.89 -37.41
C HIS A 13 -41.44 -10.23 -37.75
N ALA A 14 -40.25 -10.53 -37.20
CA ALA A 14 -39.57 -11.80 -37.41
C ALA A 14 -40.32 -12.95 -36.75
N ARG A 15 -40.83 -12.74 -35.52
CA ARG A 15 -41.67 -13.72 -34.81
C ARG A 15 -42.99 -13.96 -35.57
N LEU A 16 -43.63 -12.90 -36.05
CA LEU A 16 -44.89 -13.00 -36.80
C LEU A 16 -44.72 -13.76 -38.13
N ARG A 17 -43.63 -13.50 -38.88
CA ARG A 17 -43.32 -14.25 -40.11
C ARG A 17 -43.07 -15.72 -39.83
N LYS A 18 -42.38 -16.03 -38.72
CA LYS A 18 -42.12 -17.41 -38.27
C LYS A 18 -43.40 -18.16 -37.91
N THR A 19 -44.31 -17.53 -37.17
CA THR A 19 -45.61 -18.14 -36.83
C THR A 19 -46.46 -18.36 -38.08
N LYS A 20 -46.44 -17.42 -39.03
CA LYS A 20 -47.12 -17.57 -40.32
C LYS A 20 -46.55 -18.72 -41.16
N ALA A 21 -45.21 -18.85 -41.21
CA ALA A 21 -44.55 -19.93 -41.94
C ALA A 21 -44.84 -21.31 -41.32
N ALA A 22 -44.76 -21.42 -39.99
CA ALA A 22 -45.09 -22.66 -39.28
C ALA A 22 -46.57 -23.05 -39.44
N PHE A 23 -47.48 -22.07 -39.36
CA PHE A 23 -48.91 -22.30 -39.62
C PHE A 23 -49.16 -22.74 -41.06
N LEU A 24 -48.50 -22.11 -42.03
CA LEU A 24 -48.61 -22.46 -43.45
C LEU A 24 -48.11 -23.89 -43.71
N ALA A 25 -46.95 -24.27 -43.16
CA ALA A 25 -46.41 -25.61 -43.31
C ALA A 25 -47.34 -26.67 -42.70
N THR A 26 -47.90 -26.39 -41.51
CA THR A 26 -48.85 -27.29 -40.83
C THR A 26 -50.19 -27.39 -41.59
N ALA A 27 -50.66 -26.29 -42.16
CA ALA A 27 -51.88 -26.29 -42.97
C ALA A 27 -51.69 -27.07 -44.28
N LEU A 28 -50.53 -26.92 -44.94
CA LEU A 28 -50.18 -27.63 -46.17
C LEU A 28 -50.06 -29.15 -45.93
N THR A 29 -49.43 -29.58 -44.83
CA THR A 29 -49.36 -31.01 -44.49
C THR A 29 -50.74 -31.60 -44.20
N LEU A 30 -51.57 -30.90 -43.41
CA LEU A 30 -52.93 -31.35 -43.09
C LEU A 30 -53.81 -31.43 -44.37
N ALA A 31 -53.77 -30.40 -45.22
CA ALA A 31 -54.50 -30.37 -46.47
C ALA A 31 -54.06 -31.51 -47.41
N GLY A 32 -52.75 -31.79 -47.48
CA GLY A 32 -52.22 -32.91 -48.25
C GLY A 32 -52.75 -34.26 -47.78
N VAL A 33 -52.75 -34.52 -46.46
CA VAL A 33 -53.30 -35.75 -45.87
C VAL A 33 -54.80 -35.89 -46.16
N LEU A 34 -55.57 -34.81 -45.99
CA LEU A 34 -57.01 -34.82 -46.24
C LEU A 34 -57.33 -35.12 -47.71
N LEU A 35 -56.56 -34.57 -48.66
CA LEU A 35 -56.74 -34.86 -50.09
C LEU A 35 -56.42 -36.32 -50.44
N ILE A 36 -55.38 -36.90 -49.84
CA ILE A 36 -55.04 -38.32 -50.02
C ILE A 36 -56.17 -39.21 -49.46
N MET A 37 -56.68 -38.90 -48.27
CA MET A 37 -57.79 -39.63 -47.66
C MET A 37 -59.08 -39.50 -48.49
N LEU A 38 -59.37 -38.29 -48.98
CA LEU A 38 -60.53 -38.03 -49.84
C LEU A 38 -60.42 -38.83 -51.15
N ASN A 39 -59.25 -38.88 -51.78
CA ASN A 39 -59.00 -39.68 -52.97
C ASN A 39 -59.26 -41.17 -52.73
N GLY A 40 -58.76 -41.71 -51.60
CA GLY A 40 -58.98 -43.10 -51.22
C GLY A 40 -60.46 -43.39 -50.97
N TRP A 41 -61.17 -42.50 -50.27
CA TRP A 41 -62.61 -42.64 -50.05
C TRP A 41 -63.41 -42.56 -51.35
N LEU A 42 -63.10 -41.57 -52.20
CA LEU A 42 -63.78 -41.39 -53.50
C LEU A 42 -63.62 -42.62 -54.37
N SER A 43 -62.42 -43.24 -54.38
CA SER A 43 -62.14 -44.47 -55.14
C SER A 43 -62.98 -45.69 -54.71
N SER A 44 -63.57 -45.68 -53.52
CA SER A 44 -64.41 -46.77 -53.00
C SER A 44 -65.88 -46.68 -53.40
N LEU A 45 -66.32 -45.54 -53.95
CA LEU A 45 -67.70 -45.28 -54.34
C LEU A 45 -67.89 -45.50 -55.86
N ASN A 46 -69.00 -46.15 -56.26
CA ASN A 46 -69.34 -46.30 -57.68
C ASN A 46 -70.18 -45.10 -58.13
N LEU A 47 -69.53 -44.10 -58.73
CA LEU A 47 -70.09 -42.76 -58.94
C LEU A 47 -70.91 -42.56 -60.24
N GLY A 48 -71.16 -43.62 -61.01
CA GLY A 48 -72.04 -43.56 -62.20
C GLY A 48 -71.69 -42.41 -63.17
N ASP A 49 -72.66 -41.53 -63.44
CA ASP A 49 -72.53 -40.36 -64.33
C ASP A 49 -71.45 -39.34 -63.89
N TRP A 50 -70.95 -39.43 -62.65
CA TRP A 50 -69.94 -38.54 -62.08
C TRP A 50 -68.53 -39.16 -62.04
N SER A 51 -68.31 -40.24 -62.81
CA SER A 51 -67.02 -40.95 -62.89
C SER A 51 -65.81 -40.07 -63.25
N TRP A 52 -66.03 -38.92 -63.91
CA TRP A 52 -64.99 -37.93 -64.20
C TRP A 52 -64.26 -37.42 -62.95
N LEU A 53 -64.88 -37.48 -61.76
CA LEU A 53 -64.26 -37.11 -60.49
C LEU A 53 -63.08 -38.03 -60.11
N HIS A 54 -63.05 -39.28 -60.59
CA HIS A 54 -61.90 -40.18 -60.41
C HIS A 54 -60.70 -39.80 -61.30
N ALA A 55 -60.90 -38.97 -62.33
CA ALA A 55 -59.81 -38.50 -63.19
C ALA A 55 -59.05 -37.30 -62.57
N LEU A 56 -59.53 -36.74 -61.46
CA LEU A 56 -58.83 -35.68 -60.74
C LEU A 56 -57.64 -36.27 -59.96
N PRO A 57 -56.41 -35.74 -60.11
CA PRO A 57 -55.21 -36.29 -59.47
C PRO A 57 -55.10 -35.87 -57.99
N LEU A 58 -56.15 -36.11 -57.20
CA LEU A 58 -56.22 -35.72 -55.78
C LEU A 58 -55.12 -36.38 -54.94
N GLY A 59 -54.72 -37.61 -55.30
CA GLY A 59 -53.59 -38.31 -54.67
C GLY A 59 -52.24 -37.63 -54.91
N GLU A 60 -51.94 -37.20 -56.14
CA GLU A 60 -50.67 -36.53 -56.48
C GLU A 60 -50.62 -35.10 -55.90
N LEU A 61 -51.73 -34.37 -55.96
CA LEU A 61 -51.85 -33.06 -55.34
C LEU A 61 -51.72 -33.16 -53.81
N GLY A 62 -52.35 -34.17 -53.20
CA GLY A 62 -52.21 -34.43 -51.77
C GLY A 62 -50.78 -34.81 -51.36
N GLY A 63 -50.12 -35.66 -52.15
CA GLY A 63 -48.73 -36.07 -51.92
C GLY A 63 -47.73 -34.92 -52.05
N THR A 64 -47.91 -34.03 -53.04
CA THR A 64 -47.06 -32.84 -53.22
C THR A 64 -47.25 -31.80 -52.12
N LEU A 65 -48.49 -31.54 -51.69
CA LEU A 65 -48.79 -30.64 -50.56
C LEU A 65 -48.23 -31.18 -49.24
N PHE A 66 -48.39 -32.49 -49.00
CA PHE A 66 -47.80 -33.16 -47.85
C PHE A 66 -46.27 -33.08 -47.86
N GLY A 67 -45.64 -33.39 -49.00
CA GLY A 67 -44.19 -33.30 -49.16
C GLY A 67 -43.65 -31.88 -48.97
N ALA A 68 -44.32 -30.88 -49.53
CA ALA A 68 -43.95 -29.48 -49.40
C ALA A 68 -44.02 -29.00 -47.94
N GLY A 69 -45.08 -29.36 -47.21
CA GLY A 69 -45.22 -29.01 -45.80
C GLY A 69 -44.18 -29.71 -44.91
N LEU A 70 -43.92 -31.00 -45.13
CA LEU A 70 -42.97 -31.78 -44.33
C LEU A 70 -41.51 -31.33 -44.57
N LEU A 71 -41.11 -31.17 -45.83
CA LEU A 71 -39.76 -30.71 -46.19
C LEU A 71 -39.50 -29.30 -45.65
N GLY A 72 -40.48 -28.39 -45.74
CA GLY A 72 -40.36 -27.04 -45.20
C GLY A 72 -40.00 -27.02 -43.70
N THR A 73 -40.64 -27.86 -42.89
CA THR A 73 -40.36 -27.94 -41.44
C THR A 73 -38.99 -28.53 -41.10
N LEU A 74 -38.53 -29.52 -41.87
CA LEU A 74 -37.23 -30.17 -41.64
C LEU A 74 -36.06 -29.26 -42.03
N PHE A 75 -36.20 -28.49 -43.13
CA PHE A 75 -35.19 -27.53 -43.56
C PHE A 75 -35.02 -26.36 -42.57
N GLU A 76 -36.10 -25.85 -41.98
CA GLU A 76 -36.02 -24.74 -41.03
C GLU A 76 -35.39 -25.17 -39.69
N TYR A 77 -35.54 -26.43 -39.29
CA TYR A 77 -34.95 -26.96 -38.07
C TYR A 77 -33.44 -27.22 -38.19
N SER A 78 -32.98 -27.77 -39.33
CA SER A 78 -31.56 -28.09 -39.54
C SER A 78 -30.69 -26.83 -39.67
N PHE A 79 -31.12 -25.83 -40.45
CA PHE A 79 -30.37 -24.59 -40.65
C PHE A 79 -30.25 -23.73 -39.38
N ARG A 80 -31.23 -23.78 -38.48
CA ARG A 80 -31.20 -23.00 -37.23
C ARG A 80 -30.06 -23.43 -36.32
N LYS A 81 -29.82 -24.73 -36.20
CA LYS A 81 -28.76 -25.27 -35.33
C LYS A 81 -27.37 -24.93 -35.87
N ASP A 82 -27.20 -24.94 -37.18
CA ASP A 82 -25.92 -24.62 -37.82
C ASP A 82 -25.61 -23.11 -37.79
N GLN A 83 -26.61 -22.24 -37.94
CA GLN A 83 -26.44 -20.79 -37.83
C GLN A 83 -26.07 -20.33 -36.41
N GLU A 84 -26.73 -20.87 -35.38
CA GLU A 84 -26.41 -20.55 -33.98
C GLU A 84 -25.01 -21.03 -33.60
N ALA A 85 -24.62 -22.22 -34.07
CA ALA A 85 -23.27 -22.76 -33.87
C ALA A 85 -22.21 -21.94 -34.60
N ALA A 86 -22.46 -21.51 -35.85
CA ALA A 86 -21.56 -20.67 -36.62
C ALA A 86 -21.37 -19.28 -35.97
N THR A 87 -22.46 -18.65 -35.53
CA THR A 87 -22.42 -17.33 -34.87
C THR A 87 -21.65 -17.40 -33.55
N THR A 88 -21.88 -18.45 -32.75
CA THR A 88 -21.17 -18.65 -31.48
C THR A 88 -19.69 -18.92 -31.70
N ARG A 89 -19.33 -19.71 -32.72
CA ARG A 89 -17.93 -19.95 -33.10
C ARG A 89 -17.26 -18.66 -33.55
N GLN A 90 -17.93 -17.87 -34.40
CA GLN A 90 -17.41 -16.60 -34.88
C GLN A 90 -17.22 -15.59 -33.75
N PHE A 91 -18.16 -15.50 -32.80
CA PHE A 91 -18.01 -14.65 -31.62
C PHE A 91 -16.85 -15.08 -30.72
N ARG A 92 -16.71 -16.39 -30.48
CA ARG A 92 -15.56 -16.94 -29.73
C ARG A 92 -14.24 -16.68 -30.44
N GLN A 93 -14.22 -16.76 -31.76
CA GLN A 93 -13.05 -16.49 -32.58
C GLN A 93 -12.68 -15.01 -32.54
N ILE A 94 -13.64 -14.09 -32.67
CA ILE A 94 -13.42 -12.64 -32.49
C ILE A 94 -12.84 -12.33 -31.10
N ILE A 95 -13.39 -12.90 -30.03
CA ILE A 95 -12.81 -12.71 -28.69
C ILE A 95 -11.39 -13.26 -28.62
N HIS A 96 -11.13 -14.43 -29.21
CA HIS A 96 -9.81 -15.02 -29.18
C HIS A 96 -8.77 -14.19 -29.97
N ASP A 97 -9.18 -13.67 -31.13
CA ASP A 97 -8.35 -12.89 -32.03
C ASP A 97 -8.08 -11.48 -31.48
N GLU A 98 -9.09 -10.85 -30.84
CA GLU A 98 -9.00 -9.47 -30.31
C GLU A 98 -8.58 -9.41 -28.82
N ALA A 99 -8.61 -10.52 -28.07
CA ALA A 99 -8.19 -10.54 -26.67
C ALA A 99 -6.75 -10.03 -26.45
N PRO A 100 -5.75 -10.36 -27.30
CA PRO A 100 -4.42 -9.79 -27.19
C PRO A 100 -4.42 -8.27 -27.34
N ALA A 101 -5.11 -7.73 -28.35
CA ALA A 101 -5.19 -6.29 -28.57
C ALA A 101 -5.88 -5.57 -27.40
N MET A 102 -6.96 -6.13 -26.86
CA MET A 102 -7.62 -5.61 -25.66
C MET A 102 -6.71 -5.65 -24.43
N ARG A 103 -5.99 -6.76 -24.20
CA ARG A 103 -5.03 -6.88 -23.09
C ARG A 103 -3.92 -5.85 -23.22
N ASP A 104 -3.36 -5.71 -24.42
CA ASP A 104 -2.24 -4.82 -24.68
C ASP A 104 -2.68 -3.35 -24.52
N ALA A 105 -3.88 -2.98 -24.97
CA ALA A 105 -4.47 -1.67 -24.71
C ALA A 105 -4.67 -1.39 -23.21
N VAL A 106 -5.08 -2.38 -22.42
CA VAL A 106 -5.19 -2.24 -20.96
C VAL A 106 -3.82 -2.04 -20.32
N ILE A 107 -2.82 -2.83 -20.71
CA ILE A 107 -1.43 -2.69 -20.22
C ILE A 107 -0.87 -1.30 -20.58
N GLU A 108 -1.14 -0.83 -21.80
CA GLU A 108 -0.71 0.48 -22.26
C GLU A 108 -1.39 1.61 -21.49
N GLY A 109 -2.69 1.47 -21.19
CA GLY A 109 -3.43 2.34 -20.28
C GLY A 109 -2.80 2.41 -18.89
N PHE A 110 -2.46 1.26 -18.28
CA PHE A 110 -1.76 1.19 -16.99
C PHE A 110 -0.36 1.81 -17.01
N ARG A 111 0.31 1.84 -18.17
CA ARG A 111 1.69 2.35 -18.30
C ARG A 111 1.76 3.84 -18.56
N PHE A 112 0.81 4.40 -19.33
CA PHE A 112 0.96 5.75 -19.88
C PHE A 112 -0.24 6.68 -19.71
N ASN A 113 -1.48 6.19 -19.53
CA ASN A 113 -2.66 7.05 -19.47
C ASN A 113 -3.41 6.91 -18.13
N THR A 114 -3.07 7.78 -17.18
CA THR A 114 -3.61 7.73 -15.81
C THR A 114 -5.10 8.09 -15.74
N ASP A 115 -5.60 8.91 -16.69
CA ASP A 115 -6.98 9.42 -16.71
C ASP A 115 -8.02 8.31 -16.94
N ASP A 116 -7.74 7.35 -17.83
CA ASP A 116 -8.62 6.19 -18.08
C ASP A 116 -8.60 5.22 -16.89
N MET A 117 -7.47 5.19 -16.16
CA MET A 117 -7.27 4.36 -14.99
C MET A 117 -8.04 4.89 -13.78
N GLU A 118 -8.07 6.20 -13.54
CA GLU A 118 -8.80 6.83 -12.43
C GLU A 118 -10.29 6.46 -12.41
N ARG A 119 -10.89 6.24 -13.59
CA ARG A 119 -12.30 5.85 -13.72
C ARG A 119 -12.62 4.42 -13.25
N ILE A 120 -11.64 3.52 -13.22
CA ILE A 120 -11.83 2.08 -12.94
C ILE A 120 -10.96 1.57 -11.79
N ALA A 121 -9.95 2.33 -11.38
CA ALA A 121 -9.00 1.98 -10.34
C ALA A 121 -9.62 2.21 -8.96
N THR A 122 -10.22 1.16 -8.40
CA THR A 122 -10.52 1.14 -6.97
C THR A 122 -9.21 1.09 -6.16
N PRO A 123 -9.15 1.66 -4.93
CA PRO A 123 -7.97 1.57 -4.07
C PRO A 123 -7.48 0.12 -3.89
N LYS A 124 -8.43 -0.81 -3.75
CA LYS A 124 -8.15 -2.25 -3.65
C LYS A 124 -7.43 -2.80 -4.88
N LEU A 125 -7.87 -2.41 -6.09
CA LEU A 125 -7.21 -2.84 -7.32
C LEU A 125 -5.79 -2.29 -7.42
N LEU A 126 -5.58 -1.03 -7.07
CA LEU A 126 -4.24 -0.42 -7.03
C LEU A 126 -3.32 -1.12 -6.04
N ASP A 127 -3.83 -1.45 -4.85
CA ASP A 127 -3.10 -2.20 -3.84
C ASP A 127 -2.69 -3.58 -4.36
N GLU A 128 -3.63 -4.33 -4.94
CA GLU A 128 -3.39 -5.67 -5.49
C GLU A 128 -2.36 -5.63 -6.63
N LEU A 129 -2.45 -4.64 -7.52
CA LEU A 129 -1.48 -4.45 -8.60
C LEU A 129 -0.08 -4.12 -8.07
N ALA A 130 0.01 -3.25 -7.05
CA ALA A 130 1.30 -2.89 -6.44
C ALA A 130 1.94 -4.10 -5.75
N VAL A 131 1.18 -4.88 -4.97
CA VAL A 131 1.66 -6.10 -4.32
C VAL A 131 2.12 -7.13 -5.35
N ASN A 132 1.33 -7.37 -6.41
CA ASN A 132 1.69 -8.31 -7.46
C ASN A 132 2.94 -7.86 -8.22
N SER A 133 3.03 -6.57 -8.56
CA SER A 133 4.19 -6.00 -9.25
C SER A 133 5.48 -6.10 -8.43
N LEU A 134 5.43 -5.71 -7.15
CA LEU A 134 6.57 -5.82 -6.23
C LEU A 134 6.95 -7.29 -5.99
N GLY A 135 5.96 -8.16 -5.79
CA GLY A 135 6.19 -9.60 -5.63
C GLY A 135 6.88 -10.22 -6.85
N MET A 136 6.44 -9.89 -8.06
CA MET A 136 7.12 -10.29 -9.30
C MET A 136 8.54 -9.73 -9.39
N ARG A 137 8.77 -8.49 -8.95
CA ARG A 137 10.10 -7.85 -9.01
C ARG A 137 11.08 -8.45 -8.02
N PHE A 138 10.62 -8.83 -6.83
CA PHE A 138 11.44 -9.48 -5.81
C PHE A 138 11.60 -10.99 -6.04
N GLY A 139 10.70 -11.60 -6.83
CA GLY A 139 10.60 -13.07 -6.93
C GLY A 139 9.99 -13.71 -5.67
N ASP A 140 9.42 -12.90 -4.78
CA ASP A 140 8.80 -13.32 -3.52
C ASP A 140 7.54 -12.49 -3.25
N ALA A 141 6.38 -13.12 -3.39
CA ALA A 141 5.09 -12.48 -3.19
C ALA A 141 4.78 -12.17 -1.72
N ALA A 142 5.31 -12.94 -0.76
CA ALA A 142 5.11 -12.66 0.66
C ALA A 142 5.89 -11.41 1.05
N PHE A 143 7.16 -11.34 0.63
CA PHE A 143 8.01 -10.17 0.86
C PHE A 143 7.45 -8.91 0.18
N GLY A 144 6.98 -9.00 -1.07
CA GLY A 144 6.35 -7.87 -1.76
C GLY A 144 5.12 -7.33 -1.04
N ARG A 145 4.32 -8.21 -0.42
CA ARG A 145 3.17 -7.82 0.39
C ARG A 145 3.57 -7.10 1.68
N GLU A 146 4.61 -7.57 2.37
CA GLU A 146 5.12 -6.93 3.58
C GLU A 146 5.67 -5.53 3.29
N VAL A 147 6.51 -5.38 2.26
CA VAL A 147 7.09 -4.09 1.85
C VAL A 147 6.00 -3.10 1.44
N TYR A 148 5.06 -3.51 0.60
CA TYR A 148 3.97 -2.63 0.20
C TYR A 148 3.06 -2.26 1.37
N GLY A 149 2.74 -3.22 2.25
CA GLY A 149 1.95 -2.98 3.44
C GLY A 149 2.58 -1.92 4.35
N ASP A 150 3.90 -1.99 4.53
CA ASP A 150 4.66 -1.02 5.32
C ASP A 150 4.64 0.38 4.69
N ILE A 151 4.90 0.49 3.38
CA ILE A 151 4.84 1.76 2.64
C ILE A 151 3.42 2.34 2.67
N LYS A 152 2.41 1.50 2.46
CA LYS A 152 1.00 1.91 2.49
C LYS A 152 0.66 2.53 3.84
N HIS A 153 1.02 1.86 4.93
CA HIS A 153 0.78 2.37 6.27
C HIS A 153 1.51 3.69 6.55
N GLN A 154 2.77 3.80 6.12
CA GLN A 154 3.58 5.00 6.38
C GLN A 154 3.27 6.19 5.48
N ALA A 155 2.91 5.97 4.22
CA ALA A 155 2.86 7.02 3.19
C ALA A 155 1.46 7.28 2.61
N ILE A 156 0.63 6.24 2.52
CA ILE A 156 -0.72 6.34 1.93
C ILE A 156 -1.73 6.68 3.02
N THR A 157 -1.64 6.04 4.18
CA THR A 157 -2.52 6.33 5.34
C THR A 157 -2.17 7.65 6.03
N ALA A 158 -0.99 8.23 5.76
CA ALA A 158 -0.62 9.53 6.30
C ALA A 158 -1.51 10.64 5.70
N GLU A 159 -2.35 11.23 6.54
CA GLU A 159 -3.26 12.32 6.14
C GLU A 159 -2.51 13.60 5.76
N GLU A 160 -1.37 13.85 6.41
CA GLU A 160 -0.52 15.02 6.18
C GLU A 160 0.90 14.59 5.76
N ARG A 161 1.48 15.38 4.86
CA ARG A 161 2.88 15.27 4.42
C ARG A 161 3.56 16.62 4.61
N TRP A 162 4.79 16.59 5.11
CA TRP A 162 5.58 17.78 5.36
C TRP A 162 6.59 18.00 4.24
N TYR A 163 6.82 19.27 3.93
CA TYR A 163 7.73 19.72 2.89
C TYR A 163 8.67 20.78 3.46
N ASP A 164 9.90 20.78 2.97
CA ASP A 164 10.92 21.80 3.27
C ASP A 164 11.07 21.98 4.79
N ALA A 165 11.18 20.86 5.50
CA ALA A 165 11.23 20.83 6.95
C ALA A 165 12.60 21.28 7.45
N ARG A 166 12.59 22.16 8.44
CA ARG A 166 13.77 22.66 9.14
C ARG A 166 13.63 22.43 10.63
N VAL A 167 14.70 21.93 11.24
CA VAL A 167 14.81 21.73 12.68
C VAL A 167 16.04 22.47 13.19
N ASP A 168 15.83 23.49 14.01
CA ASP A 168 16.90 24.17 14.73
C ASP A 168 16.83 23.75 16.20
N ALA A 169 17.88 23.10 16.68
CA ALA A 169 17.98 22.59 18.05
C ALA A 169 19.17 23.21 18.79
N THR A 170 18.99 23.49 20.08
CA THR A 170 20.04 23.99 20.98
C THR A 170 20.09 23.13 22.24
N LEU A 171 21.22 22.46 22.46
CA LEU A 171 21.46 21.56 23.59
C LEU A 171 22.44 22.18 24.60
N GLY A 172 22.18 21.96 25.88
CA GLY A 172 23.15 22.27 26.93
C GLY A 172 22.97 23.64 27.56
N ILE A 173 21.78 24.24 27.47
CA ILE A 173 21.47 25.50 28.17
C ILE A 173 21.42 25.20 29.69
N PRO A 174 22.32 25.74 30.53
CA PRO A 174 22.32 25.44 31.95
C PRO A 174 21.22 26.25 32.67
N ARG A 175 20.31 25.60 33.41
CA ARG A 175 19.25 26.30 34.17
C ARG A 175 19.75 27.15 35.34
N VAL A 176 20.94 26.87 35.88
CA VAL A 176 21.48 27.55 37.05
C VAL A 176 23.01 27.63 36.95
N ARG A 177 23.59 28.79 37.27
CA ARG A 177 25.02 28.91 37.62
C ARG A 177 25.25 28.34 39.03
N SER A 178 24.96 27.05 39.21
CA SER A 178 25.09 26.32 40.47
C SER A 178 26.40 25.53 40.50
N ILE A 179 26.98 25.36 41.69
CA ILE A 179 28.19 24.55 41.93
C ILE A 179 27.88 23.04 41.83
N ALA A 180 26.63 22.64 42.05
CA ALA A 180 26.19 21.25 41.88
C ALA A 180 25.88 20.95 40.39
N PRO A 181 26.32 19.81 39.84
CA PRO A 181 25.99 19.41 38.47
C PRO A 181 24.48 19.28 38.29
N ASN A 182 23.92 19.99 37.31
CA ASN A 182 22.53 19.76 36.90
C ASN A 182 22.46 18.40 36.18
N PRO A 183 21.65 17.43 36.66
CA PRO A 183 21.53 16.12 36.03
C PRO A 183 20.87 16.16 34.65
N PHE A 184 20.35 17.32 34.22
CA PHE A 184 19.70 17.50 32.93
C PHE A 184 20.26 18.69 32.16
N PHE A 185 20.24 18.58 30.84
CA PHE A 185 20.33 19.70 29.91
C PHE A 185 18.94 20.17 29.50
N ASP A 186 18.78 21.48 29.30
CA ASP A 186 17.68 21.98 28.49
C ASP A 186 18.02 21.75 27.00
N LEU A 187 17.04 21.23 26.27
CA LEU A 187 17.02 21.14 24.83
C LEU A 187 15.87 22.01 24.32
N LEU A 188 16.21 23.04 23.55
CA LEU A 188 15.25 23.84 22.80
C LEU A 188 15.21 23.33 21.36
N VAL A 189 14.04 23.02 20.84
CA VAL A 189 13.85 22.54 19.45
C VAL A 189 12.80 23.40 18.78
N ARG A 190 13.15 23.95 17.61
CA ARG A 190 12.22 24.63 16.71
C ARG A 190 12.06 23.82 15.44
N TRP A 191 10.82 23.46 15.13
CA TRP A 191 10.42 22.92 13.84
C TRP A 191 9.81 24.01 12.98
N GLU A 192 10.06 23.95 11.68
CA GLU A 192 9.37 24.70 10.65
C GLU A 192 9.16 23.79 9.44
N TYR A 193 7.97 23.77 8.85
CA TYR A 193 7.68 22.96 7.66
C TYR A 193 6.44 23.49 6.94
N THR A 194 6.34 23.16 5.66
CA THR A 194 5.14 23.42 4.85
C THR A 194 4.23 22.20 4.86
N VAL A 195 2.93 22.41 5.08
CA VAL A 195 1.90 21.36 5.08
C VAL A 195 0.59 21.89 4.52
N VAL A 196 -0.22 21.02 3.91
CA VAL A 196 -1.64 21.30 3.66
C VAL A 196 -2.43 20.71 4.83
N PRO A 197 -2.94 21.53 5.77
CA PRO A 197 -3.54 21.03 7.00
C PRO A 197 -4.79 20.19 6.73
N LYS A 198 -4.91 19.05 7.38
CA LYS A 198 -6.10 18.18 7.34
C LYS A 198 -6.88 18.17 8.64
N HIS A 199 -6.27 18.67 9.72
CA HIS A 199 -6.88 18.73 11.03
C HIS A 199 -7.06 20.17 11.51
N ARG A 200 -8.19 20.44 12.18
CA ARG A 200 -8.43 21.75 12.81
C ARG A 200 -7.51 21.98 13.99
N PHE A 201 -7.23 20.93 14.76
CA PHE A 201 -6.35 21.02 15.92
C PHE A 201 -4.98 20.50 15.57
N ARG A 202 -3.96 20.98 16.28
CA ARG A 202 -2.65 20.33 16.38
C ARG A 202 -2.34 20.07 17.84
N LYS A 203 -1.97 18.84 18.16
CA LYS A 203 -1.70 18.40 19.53
C LYS A 203 -0.25 17.98 19.70
N PHE A 204 0.32 18.32 20.84
CA PHE A 204 1.68 17.93 21.26
C PHE A 204 1.58 17.22 22.60
N ALA A 205 1.73 15.91 22.60
CA ALA A 205 1.54 15.07 23.77
C ALA A 205 2.87 14.49 24.26
N VAL A 206 3.11 14.55 25.56
CA VAL A 206 4.19 13.81 26.21
C VAL A 206 3.57 12.90 27.24
N VAL A 207 3.90 11.60 27.16
CA VAL A 207 3.28 10.54 27.95
C VAL A 207 4.35 9.70 28.63
N SER A 208 4.07 9.25 29.86
CA SER A 208 4.96 8.38 30.62
C SER A 208 4.54 6.92 30.65
N ASP A 209 3.27 6.64 30.33
CA ASP A 209 2.76 5.29 30.20
C ASP A 209 2.96 4.74 28.77
N ARG A 210 3.42 3.50 28.67
CA ARG A 210 3.74 2.87 27.39
C ARG A 210 2.49 2.51 26.59
N GLN A 211 1.47 2.00 27.26
CA GLN A 211 0.22 1.62 26.60
C GLN A 211 -0.48 2.85 26.02
N ARG A 212 -0.52 3.96 26.76
CA ARG A 212 -1.04 5.25 26.32
C ARG A 212 -0.26 5.81 25.14
N TYR A 213 1.08 5.70 25.17
CA TYR A 213 1.92 6.07 24.03
C TYR A 213 1.57 5.28 22.77
N ASP A 214 1.52 3.95 22.87
CA ASP A 214 1.25 3.10 21.71
C ASP A 214 -0.17 3.35 21.15
N GLN A 215 -1.16 3.64 22.00
CA GLN A 215 -2.50 4.09 21.59
C GLN A 215 -2.46 5.41 20.79
N MET A 216 -1.82 6.45 21.35
CA MET A 216 -1.72 7.76 20.68
C MET A 216 -0.90 7.69 19.38
N VAL A 217 0.08 6.79 19.31
CA VAL A 217 0.87 6.53 18.10
C VAL A 217 0.00 5.94 16.99
N ALA A 218 -0.91 5.02 17.33
CA ALA A 218 -1.85 4.44 16.36
C ALA A 218 -2.86 5.47 15.85
N GLU A 219 -3.28 6.41 16.70
CA GLU A 219 -4.25 7.47 16.40
C GLU A 219 -3.57 8.80 16.04
N ARG A 220 -2.37 8.75 15.45
CA ARG A 220 -1.48 9.91 15.26
C ARG A 220 -2.16 11.13 14.64
N GLY A 221 -3.13 10.99 13.73
CA GLY A 221 -4.02 12.05 13.24
C GLY A 221 -3.47 13.48 13.37
N GLU A 222 -3.99 14.24 14.32
CA GLU A 222 -3.57 15.61 14.65
C GLU A 222 -2.47 15.75 15.73
N THR A 223 -1.96 14.65 16.26
CA THR A 223 -1.08 14.60 17.44
C THR A 223 0.36 14.22 17.09
N SER A 224 1.32 15.02 17.54
CA SER A 224 2.72 14.60 17.71
C SER A 224 2.89 14.12 19.15
N VAL A 225 3.36 12.89 19.33
CA VAL A 225 3.45 12.23 20.64
C VAL A 225 4.89 11.80 20.94
N TRP A 226 5.36 12.09 22.14
CA TRP A 226 6.66 11.65 22.66
C TRP A 226 6.48 10.80 23.91
N PHE A 227 7.23 9.70 23.98
CA PHE A 227 7.33 8.89 25.18
C PHE A 227 8.45 9.39 26.07
N ARG A 228 8.12 9.68 27.34
CA ARG A 228 9.10 10.03 28.37
C ARG A 228 9.11 8.94 29.42
N ARG A 229 10.23 8.21 29.54
CA ARG A 229 10.39 7.27 30.66
C ARG A 229 10.27 8.03 31.99
N PRO A 230 9.48 7.52 32.96
CA PRO A 230 9.45 8.05 34.31
C PRO A 230 10.87 8.13 34.88
N ALA A 231 11.21 9.26 35.49
CA ALA A 231 12.45 9.43 36.22
C ALA A 231 12.12 9.89 37.65
N PRO A 232 12.83 9.40 38.69
CA PRO A 232 12.56 9.79 40.07
C PRO A 232 12.60 11.31 40.25
N GLY A 233 11.55 11.88 40.85
CA GLY A 233 11.44 13.32 41.11
C GLY A 233 11.15 14.18 39.88
N LEU A 234 10.82 13.58 38.74
CA LEU A 234 10.48 14.29 37.51
C LEU A 234 9.19 13.72 36.91
N GLU A 235 8.07 14.27 37.36
CA GLU A 235 6.74 13.91 36.88
C GLU A 235 6.54 14.36 35.43
N VAL A 236 5.91 13.51 34.61
CA VAL A 236 5.65 13.84 33.20
C VAL A 236 4.74 15.06 33.03
N THR A 237 4.02 15.45 34.08
CA THR A 237 3.14 16.62 34.12
C THR A 237 3.86 17.89 34.52
N ASP A 238 5.15 17.85 34.83
CA ASP A 238 5.94 19.05 35.10
C ASP A 238 6.20 19.80 33.76
N PRO A 239 5.85 21.09 33.64
CA PRO A 239 6.21 21.90 32.48
C PRO A 239 7.71 21.94 32.19
N ALA A 240 8.56 21.70 33.19
CA ALA A 240 9.99 21.56 33.00
C ALA A 240 10.34 20.37 32.10
N VAL A 241 9.57 19.28 32.12
CA VAL A 241 9.78 18.10 31.27
C VAL A 241 9.52 18.41 29.80
N PHE A 242 8.45 19.14 29.52
CA PHE A 242 8.09 19.57 28.18
C PHE A 242 7.21 20.83 28.23
N ALA A 243 7.66 21.86 27.53
CA ALA A 243 6.91 23.09 27.35
C ALA A 243 6.86 23.45 25.86
N LEU A 244 5.66 23.56 25.31
CA LEU A 244 5.47 24.25 24.03
C LEU A 244 5.66 25.75 24.31
N GLU A 245 6.64 26.37 23.66
CA GLU A 245 7.01 27.76 23.88
C GLU A 245 6.35 28.69 22.83
N GLN A 246 6.25 28.22 21.60
CA GLN A 246 5.69 29.00 20.48
C GLN A 246 5.02 28.09 19.46
N PHE A 247 3.95 28.58 18.84
CA PHE A 247 3.37 28.01 17.63
C PHE A 247 2.95 29.14 16.68
N THR A 248 3.24 28.98 15.39
CA THR A 248 2.89 29.96 14.35
C THR A 248 2.38 29.28 13.08
N ILE A 249 1.51 29.98 12.35
CA ILE A 249 1.11 29.65 10.98
C ILE A 249 1.46 30.85 10.10
N ASN A 250 2.26 30.63 9.06
CA ASN A 250 2.77 31.68 8.17
C ASN A 250 3.39 32.85 8.96
N GLY A 251 4.15 32.52 10.03
CA GLY A 251 4.78 33.49 10.93
C GLY A 251 3.83 34.18 11.93
N LYS A 252 2.51 33.98 11.84
CA LYS A 252 1.53 34.53 12.80
C LYS A 252 1.41 33.62 14.01
N ALA A 253 1.65 34.16 15.20
CA ALA A 253 1.49 33.42 16.46
C ALA A 253 0.04 32.95 16.68
N ILE A 254 -0.11 31.67 17.06
CA ILE A 254 -1.38 31.04 17.39
C ILE A 254 -1.33 30.64 18.88
N PRO A 255 -2.34 31.00 19.69
CA PRO A 255 -2.39 30.59 21.08
C PRO A 255 -2.66 29.10 21.21
N PHE A 256 -2.26 28.53 22.33
CA PHE A 256 -2.48 27.13 22.66
C PHE A 256 -2.84 26.96 24.13
N THR A 257 -3.45 25.83 24.44
CA THR A 257 -3.85 25.46 25.79
C THR A 257 -3.09 24.22 26.23
N ARG A 258 -2.84 24.10 27.53
CA ARG A 258 -2.19 22.93 28.12
C ARG A 258 -3.20 22.16 28.97
N GLN A 259 -3.23 20.85 28.79
CA GLN A 259 -3.97 19.90 29.61
C GLN A 259 -3.00 18.86 30.16
N ALA A 260 -3.25 18.36 31.36
CA ALA A 260 -2.43 17.31 31.96
C ALA A 260 -3.32 16.37 32.78
N ASP A 261 -2.98 15.09 32.75
CA ASP A 261 -3.52 14.03 33.61
C ASP A 261 -2.36 13.29 34.28
N ASP A 262 -2.63 12.22 35.04
CA ASP A 262 -1.63 11.53 35.86
C ASP A 262 -0.43 10.97 35.06
N VAL A 263 -0.59 10.71 33.76
CA VAL A 263 0.42 10.05 32.92
C VAL A 263 0.75 10.82 31.65
N SER A 264 0.23 12.04 31.49
CA SER A 264 0.43 12.82 30.27
C SER A 264 0.29 14.32 30.46
N GLN A 265 0.95 15.06 29.57
CA GLN A 265 0.65 16.46 29.30
C GLN A 265 0.47 16.67 27.80
N VAL A 266 -0.54 17.46 27.43
CA VAL A 266 -0.93 17.71 26.04
C VAL A 266 -1.12 19.21 25.82
N TYR A 267 -0.45 19.74 24.81
CA TYR A 267 -0.68 21.10 24.31
C TYR A 267 -1.57 21.03 23.09
N ILE A 268 -2.62 21.86 23.05
CA ILE A 268 -3.64 21.87 22.00
C ILE A 268 -3.65 23.25 21.36
N VAL A 269 -3.42 23.27 20.05
CA VAL A 269 -3.50 24.45 19.17
C VAL A 269 -4.75 24.32 18.32
N ASP A 270 -5.58 25.37 18.25
CA ASP A 270 -6.69 25.46 17.28
C ASP A 270 -6.24 26.28 16.07
N LEU A 271 -6.06 25.62 14.93
CA LEU A 271 -5.68 26.26 13.66
C LEU A 271 -6.88 27.01 13.03
N GLY A 272 -8.10 26.67 13.46
CA GLY A 272 -9.36 27.14 12.88
C GLY A 272 -9.78 26.35 11.64
N GLU A 273 -11.10 26.19 11.46
CA GLU A 273 -11.64 25.40 10.35
C GLU A 273 -11.32 25.96 8.98
N GLN A 274 -11.14 27.28 8.88
CA GLN A 274 -10.87 27.92 7.60
C GLN A 274 -9.53 27.48 7.00
N VAL A 275 -8.52 27.30 7.85
CA VAL A 275 -7.19 26.86 7.42
C VAL A 275 -7.24 25.47 6.76
N VAL A 276 -8.12 24.59 7.23
CA VAL A 276 -8.34 23.26 6.63
C VAL A 276 -9.18 23.37 5.36
N ARG A 277 -10.28 24.15 5.39
CA ARG A 277 -11.18 24.33 4.24
C ARG A 277 -10.52 24.98 3.03
N ASP A 278 -9.52 25.83 3.26
CA ASP A 278 -8.82 26.51 2.19
C ASP A 278 -7.98 25.55 1.33
N GLU A 279 -7.64 24.36 1.85
CA GLU A 279 -6.81 23.33 1.19
C GLU A 279 -5.49 23.86 0.59
N LYS A 280 -4.97 24.93 1.18
CA LYS A 280 -3.74 25.60 0.75
C LYS A 280 -2.57 25.21 1.63
N PRO A 281 -1.35 25.16 1.05
CA PRO A 281 -0.15 24.98 1.85
C PRO A 281 0.05 26.17 2.79
N VAL A 282 0.42 25.88 4.03
CA VAL A 282 0.81 26.85 5.05
C VAL A 282 2.15 26.43 5.66
N VAL A 283 2.92 27.40 6.12
CA VAL A 283 4.14 27.17 6.91
C VAL A 283 3.75 27.08 8.38
N VAL A 284 3.94 25.93 8.98
CA VAL A 284 3.78 25.72 10.42
C VAL A 284 5.16 25.80 11.06
N SER A 285 5.31 26.60 12.11
CA SER A 285 6.49 26.55 12.97
C SER A 285 6.09 26.43 14.43
N PHE A 286 6.77 25.55 15.15
CA PHE A 286 6.59 25.40 16.59
C PHE A 286 7.93 25.22 17.29
N ALA A 287 8.03 25.76 18.50
CA ALA A 287 9.20 25.60 19.35
C ALA A 287 8.79 25.00 20.69
N PHE A 288 9.55 24.02 21.16
CA PHE A 288 9.37 23.44 22.48
C PHE A 288 10.70 23.30 23.20
N ARG A 289 10.63 23.32 24.52
CA ARG A 289 11.74 23.02 25.42
C ARG A 289 11.48 21.72 26.16
N THR A 290 12.51 20.91 26.32
CA THR A 290 12.45 19.65 27.07
C THR A 290 13.76 19.39 27.82
N LEU A 291 13.69 18.57 28.86
CA LEU A 291 14.87 18.14 29.62
C LEU A 291 15.45 16.86 29.05
N VAL A 292 16.76 16.83 28.81
CA VAL A 292 17.48 15.63 28.40
C VAL A 292 18.48 15.24 29.49
N PRO A 293 18.54 13.97 29.94
CA PRO A 293 19.54 13.57 30.93
C PRO A 293 20.95 13.87 30.45
N ARG A 294 21.75 14.56 31.27
CA ARG A 294 23.15 14.90 30.96
C ARG A 294 23.98 13.65 30.66
N ASP A 295 23.83 12.65 31.51
CA ASP A 295 24.51 11.34 31.42
C ASP A 295 23.76 10.35 30.50
N GLY A 296 22.77 10.84 29.76
CA GLY A 296 22.04 10.04 28.77
C GLY A 296 22.83 9.84 27.47
N HIS A 297 23.77 10.74 27.17
CA HIS A 297 24.64 10.73 25.98
C HIS A 297 23.93 10.68 24.63
N VAL A 298 22.61 10.81 24.58
CA VAL A 298 21.84 10.65 23.35
C VAL A 298 20.54 11.47 23.35
N VAL A 299 20.21 12.01 22.18
CA VAL A 299 18.88 12.53 21.88
C VAL A 299 18.45 12.10 20.48
N HIS A 300 17.17 11.80 20.34
CA HIS A 300 16.54 11.42 19.07
C HIS A 300 15.69 12.56 18.54
N ILE A 301 15.80 12.81 17.23
CA ILE A 301 14.85 13.61 16.46
C ILE A 301 14.17 12.65 15.50
N ASP A 302 12.97 12.22 15.88
CA ASP A 302 12.17 11.27 15.11
C ASP A 302 11.34 11.98 14.05
N ILE A 303 11.19 11.33 12.90
CA ILE A 303 10.24 11.75 11.87
C ILE A 303 8.90 11.09 12.17
N ASP A 304 7.88 11.90 12.45
CA ASP A 304 6.53 11.43 12.79
C ASP A 304 5.57 11.44 11.59
N ARG A 305 5.87 12.23 10.55
CA ARG A 305 5.13 12.34 9.29
C ARG A 305 6.03 12.16 8.07
N PRO A 306 5.50 11.64 6.94
CA PRO A 306 6.24 11.65 5.68
C PRO A 306 6.74 13.07 5.38
N THR A 307 8.05 13.23 5.33
CA THR A 307 8.71 14.52 5.25
C THR A 307 9.63 14.54 4.05
N LYS A 308 9.47 15.52 3.15
CA LYS A 308 10.33 15.72 1.99
C LYS A 308 11.21 16.95 2.20
N GLY A 309 12.51 16.77 2.09
CA GLY A 309 13.47 17.84 2.37
C GLY A 309 13.54 18.10 3.88
N LEU A 310 14.62 17.66 4.51
CA LEU A 310 14.89 17.88 5.92
C LEU A 310 16.25 18.54 6.09
N GLU A 311 16.26 19.69 6.75
CA GLU A 311 17.45 20.34 7.27
C GLU A 311 17.42 20.32 8.80
N VAL A 312 18.50 19.87 9.43
CA VAL A 312 18.63 19.89 10.89
C VAL A 312 19.93 20.57 11.26
N GLU A 313 19.85 21.50 12.20
CA GLU A 313 20.99 22.14 12.83
C GLU A 313 20.90 21.92 14.34
N LEU A 314 21.91 21.28 14.94
CA LEU A 314 22.05 21.15 16.38
C LEU A 314 23.25 21.98 16.85
N THR A 315 22.98 23.03 17.59
CA THR A 315 23.99 23.79 18.35
C THR A 315 24.10 23.21 19.75
N TYR A 316 25.31 23.16 20.33
CA TYR A 316 25.51 22.66 21.69
C TYR A 316 26.48 23.53 22.51
N ASP A 317 26.38 23.47 23.83
CA ASP A 317 27.33 24.14 24.74
C ASP A 317 28.67 23.39 24.80
N ALA A 318 29.70 23.96 24.16
CA ALA A 318 31.05 23.42 24.14
C ALA A 318 31.73 23.37 25.52
N ALA A 319 31.24 24.13 26.52
CA ALA A 319 31.77 24.06 27.88
C ALA A 319 31.37 22.75 28.57
N ALA A 320 30.13 22.30 28.36
CA ALA A 320 29.61 21.07 28.97
C ALA A 320 29.82 19.83 28.09
N ILE A 321 29.77 19.99 26.77
CA ILE A 321 29.78 18.90 25.80
C ILE A 321 31.04 18.98 24.94
N ARG A 322 31.89 17.97 25.04
CA ARG A 322 33.17 17.89 24.32
C ARG A 322 32.98 17.68 22.82
N ARG A 323 32.04 16.80 22.45
CA ARG A 323 31.80 16.41 21.06
C ARG A 323 30.42 15.81 20.91
N VAL A 324 29.76 16.14 19.81
CA VAL A 324 28.54 15.48 19.33
C VAL A 324 28.85 14.68 18.07
N ARG A 325 28.22 13.52 17.92
CA ARG A 325 28.20 12.69 16.72
C ARG A 325 26.75 12.52 16.27
N LEU A 326 26.55 12.51 14.97
CA LEU A 326 25.25 12.26 14.36
C LEU A 326 25.26 10.88 13.69
N MET A 327 24.20 10.13 13.92
CA MET A 327 23.87 8.92 13.18
C MET A 327 22.48 9.12 12.57
N ASP A 328 22.36 8.99 11.26
CA ASP A 328 21.06 8.97 10.58
C ASP A 328 20.58 7.52 10.41
N PHE A 329 19.27 7.32 10.56
CA PHE A 329 18.61 6.06 10.22
C PHE A 329 17.61 6.28 9.08
N ALA A 330 18.00 7.15 8.14
CA ALA A 330 17.26 7.38 6.90
C ALA A 330 17.29 6.12 6.03
N SER A 331 16.13 5.75 5.49
CA SER A 331 15.88 4.46 4.81
C SER A 331 16.63 4.23 3.47
N ARG A 332 17.62 5.05 3.07
CA ARG A 332 18.29 4.90 1.76
C ARG A 332 19.79 5.14 1.80
N GLY A 333 20.50 4.33 1.01
CA GLY A 333 21.96 4.15 1.02
C GLY A 333 22.84 5.34 0.59
N ASP A 334 22.26 6.46 0.15
CA ASP A 334 23.03 7.70 -0.06
C ASP A 334 23.17 8.53 1.24
N GLY A 335 22.34 8.24 2.27
CA GLY A 335 22.32 8.96 3.55
C GLY A 335 22.00 10.44 3.40
N GLY A 336 21.88 11.15 4.52
CA GLY A 336 21.95 12.61 4.48
C GLY A 336 23.39 13.12 4.45
N ARG A 337 23.55 14.38 4.05
CA ARG A 337 24.84 15.08 4.13
C ARG A 337 25.05 15.61 5.53
N ILE A 338 26.05 15.07 6.22
CA ILE A 338 26.45 15.52 7.55
C ILE A 338 27.60 16.52 7.39
N ILE A 339 27.44 17.70 7.97
CA ILE A 339 28.48 18.72 8.03
C ILE A 339 28.72 19.01 9.52
N THR A 340 29.91 18.64 9.99
CA THR A 340 30.39 19.04 11.32
C THR A 340 31.43 20.14 11.14
N GLU A 341 31.13 21.32 11.67
CA GLU A 341 32.10 22.42 11.69
C GLU A 341 33.03 22.22 12.88
N SER A 342 34.34 22.16 12.65
CA SER A 342 35.31 21.85 13.73
C SER A 342 35.58 23.04 14.65
N GLU A 343 35.22 24.26 14.24
CA GLU A 343 35.47 25.50 14.98
C GLU A 343 34.23 26.02 15.72
N ILE A 344 33.04 25.52 15.40
CA ILE A 344 31.75 25.96 15.96
C ILE A 344 31.04 24.73 16.50
N PRO A 345 30.47 24.73 17.72
CA PRO A 345 29.80 23.58 18.31
C PRO A 345 28.41 23.36 17.66
N VAL A 346 28.44 23.01 16.38
CA VAL A 346 27.27 22.85 15.51
C VAL A 346 27.41 21.57 14.68
N VAL A 347 26.32 20.81 14.60
CA VAL A 347 26.17 19.67 13.70
C VAL A 347 25.01 19.96 12.75
N ARG A 348 25.29 19.94 11.44
CA ARG A 348 24.26 20.10 10.41
C ARG A 348 24.02 18.80 9.65
N TYR A 349 22.77 18.60 9.29
CA TYR A 349 22.28 17.48 8.49
C TYR A 349 21.34 18.01 7.42
N ARG A 350 21.48 17.49 6.19
CA ARG A 350 20.53 17.78 5.11
C ARG A 350 20.20 16.52 4.33
N TYR A 351 18.92 16.33 4.04
CA TYR A 351 18.42 15.26 3.19
C TYR A 351 17.29 15.75 2.29
N ASP A 352 17.49 15.65 0.98
CA ASP A 352 16.56 16.24 -0.01
C ASP A 352 15.38 15.31 -0.36
N GLY A 353 15.46 14.02 0.00
CA GLY A 353 14.48 13.00 -0.35
C GLY A 353 13.28 12.92 0.59
N TRP A 354 12.52 11.83 0.46
CA TRP A 354 11.45 11.46 1.40
C TRP A 354 12.00 10.67 2.58
N LEU A 355 11.66 11.10 3.79
CA LEU A 355 11.77 10.37 5.05
C LEU A 355 10.38 9.93 5.48
N PHE A 356 10.25 8.70 5.93
CA PHE A 356 8.99 8.14 6.40
C PHE A 356 9.00 7.96 7.92
N PRO A 357 7.82 7.85 8.56
CA PRO A 357 7.74 7.54 9.97
C PRO A 357 8.63 6.34 10.36
N ARG A 358 9.30 6.44 11.52
CA ARG A 358 10.38 5.55 12.01
C ARG A 358 11.78 5.84 11.44
N ALA A 359 11.91 6.77 10.51
CA ALA A 359 13.20 7.41 10.24
C ALA A 359 13.47 8.54 11.26
N GLY A 360 14.71 9.02 11.30
CA GLY A 360 15.12 10.07 12.22
C GLY A 360 16.63 10.17 12.36
N LEU A 361 17.03 10.95 13.35
CA LEU A 361 18.41 11.31 13.65
C LEU A 361 18.73 11.02 15.11
N VAL A 362 19.89 10.44 15.36
CA VAL A 362 20.45 10.22 16.69
C VAL A 362 21.65 11.13 16.87
N PHE A 363 21.57 12.05 17.82
CA PHE A 363 22.72 12.84 18.25
C PHE A 363 23.26 12.25 19.54
N ALA A 364 24.49 11.74 19.48
CA ALA A 364 25.19 11.17 20.63
C ALA A 364 26.33 12.09 21.06
N TRP A 365 26.57 12.26 22.37
CA TRP A 365 27.61 13.16 22.85
C TRP A 365 28.47 12.58 23.97
N THR A 366 29.66 13.15 24.10
CA THR A 366 30.57 12.94 25.25
C THR A 366 30.70 14.24 26.02
N LEU A 367 30.69 14.16 27.35
CA LEU A 367 30.84 15.32 28.22
C LEU A 367 32.31 15.74 28.35
N THR A 368 32.54 16.98 28.75
CA THR A 368 33.91 17.53 28.92
C THR A 368 34.64 16.92 30.12
N ASP A 369 33.91 16.57 31.18
CA ASP A 369 34.43 15.99 32.44
C ASP A 369 34.76 14.50 32.35
N GLU A 370 34.16 13.76 31.41
CA GLU A 370 34.41 12.33 31.19
C GLU A 370 35.81 12.01 30.65
N GLY A 371 36.52 13.01 30.13
CA GLY A 371 37.82 12.84 29.47
C GLY A 371 39.02 12.55 30.38
N SER A 372 38.84 12.41 31.70
CA SER A 372 39.93 12.20 32.67
C SER A 372 40.11 10.74 33.13
N ILE A 373 39.28 9.80 32.66
CA ILE A 373 39.43 8.39 32.96
C ILE A 373 39.95 7.68 31.70
N THR A 374 41.18 7.13 31.81
CA THR A 374 41.93 6.34 30.81
C THR A 374 42.96 7.10 29.96
N ALA A 375 44.02 7.59 30.61
CA ALA A 375 45.35 7.44 30.03
C ALA A 375 45.87 6.03 30.40
N PRO A 376 46.25 5.17 29.45
CA PRO A 376 46.95 3.93 29.79
C PRO A 376 48.28 4.31 30.44
N GLN A 377 48.45 3.97 31.72
CA GLN A 377 49.73 4.08 32.39
C GLN A 377 50.74 3.20 31.65
N THR A 378 51.60 3.87 30.90
CA THR A 378 52.77 3.25 30.27
C THR A 378 53.88 3.27 31.30
N ALA A 379 53.94 2.24 32.17
CA ALA A 379 55.12 1.86 32.94
C ALA A 379 54.85 0.61 33.80
N ALA A 380 55.08 -0.57 33.24
CA ALA A 380 55.54 -1.74 33.99
C ALA A 380 56.30 -2.63 33.00
N GLU A 381 57.61 -2.41 32.96
CA GLU A 381 58.57 -3.17 32.19
C GLU A 381 58.90 -4.49 32.90
N ALA A 382 59.17 -5.53 32.09
CA ALA A 382 59.87 -6.77 32.38
C ALA A 382 59.19 -7.85 33.25
N SER A 383 58.71 -8.92 32.57
CA SER A 383 59.12 -10.31 32.82
C SER A 383 58.58 -11.24 31.72
N HIS A 384 59.47 -11.72 30.84
CA HIS A 384 59.19 -12.84 29.91
C HIS A 384 59.05 -14.17 30.67
N PRO A 385 58.32 -15.14 30.11
CA PRO A 385 59.04 -16.31 29.60
C PRO A 385 58.58 -16.83 28.23
N GLU A 386 59.57 -17.45 27.58
CA GLU A 386 59.62 -18.18 26.31
C GLU A 386 58.42 -19.06 25.91
N ALA A 387 58.11 -19.05 24.60
CA ALA A 387 57.32 -20.06 23.92
C ALA A 387 58.23 -21.05 23.17
N PRO A 388 57.98 -22.37 23.22
CA PRO A 388 58.72 -23.32 22.39
C PRO A 388 58.14 -23.38 20.96
N LYS A 389 59.05 -23.48 19.99
CA LYS A 389 58.81 -23.52 18.54
C LYS A 389 58.39 -24.91 18.03
N ARG A 390 57.98 -24.89 16.74
CA ARG A 390 57.96 -25.96 15.70
C ARG A 390 56.66 -26.78 15.60
N SER A 391 56.11 -27.12 14.43
CA SER A 391 56.56 -27.04 13.02
C SER A 391 55.35 -27.23 12.08
N VAL A 392 55.41 -26.62 10.89
CA VAL A 392 54.53 -26.87 9.73
C VAL A 392 54.93 -28.19 9.03
N PRO A 393 54.00 -28.89 8.33
CA PRO A 393 54.24 -29.08 6.90
C PRO A 393 53.01 -28.92 5.99
N THR A 394 53.34 -28.59 4.75
CA THR A 394 52.54 -28.15 3.60
C THR A 394 51.86 -29.28 2.83
N ALA A 395 50.66 -29.01 2.30
CA ALA A 395 49.94 -29.50 1.11
C ALA A 395 50.22 -30.91 0.50
N ARG A 396 49.13 -31.63 0.18
CA ARG A 396 48.83 -32.10 -1.20
C ARG A 396 47.47 -32.81 -1.38
N THR A 397 46.81 -32.46 -2.49
CA THR A 397 45.97 -33.24 -3.43
C THR A 397 44.60 -33.81 -3.01
N ASN A 398 43.55 -33.31 -3.69
CA ASN A 398 42.32 -34.03 -4.01
C ASN A 398 42.59 -35.12 -5.08
N PRO A 399 41.76 -36.18 -5.09
CA PRO A 399 41.12 -36.60 -6.34
C PRO A 399 39.60 -36.74 -6.19
N ALA A 400 38.92 -36.70 -7.34
CA ALA A 400 37.47 -36.66 -7.49
C ALA A 400 36.83 -38.06 -7.68
N HIS A 401 35.60 -38.17 -7.16
CA HIS A 401 34.40 -38.81 -7.73
C HIS A 401 34.28 -40.34 -7.92
N LYS A 402 33.34 -40.98 -7.18
CA LYS A 402 32.12 -41.67 -7.69
C LYS A 402 31.38 -42.45 -6.59
N GLY A 403 30.05 -42.53 -6.70
CA GLY A 403 29.30 -43.74 -6.32
C GLY A 403 28.21 -43.55 -5.26
N ASP A 404 26.97 -43.74 -5.69
CA ASP A 404 25.69 -43.79 -4.96
C ASP A 404 25.69 -44.61 -3.65
N GLU A 405 24.91 -44.19 -2.63
CA GLU A 405 23.71 -44.90 -2.17
C GLU A 405 23.04 -44.24 -0.94
N HIS A 406 21.77 -44.57 -0.78
CA HIS A 406 20.75 -44.08 0.15
C HIS A 406 21.13 -43.86 1.63
N ALA A 407 20.60 -42.78 2.23
CA ALA A 407 19.81 -42.83 3.47
C ALA A 407 19.22 -41.46 3.85
N ALA A 408 17.90 -41.39 3.99
CA ALA A 408 17.19 -40.26 4.59
C ALA A 408 17.31 -40.29 6.12
N PRO A 409 17.44 -39.15 6.83
CA PRO A 409 17.19 -39.11 8.27
C PRO A 409 15.80 -38.54 8.56
N LYS A 410 14.92 -39.39 9.08
CA LYS A 410 13.73 -38.99 9.83
C LYS A 410 14.18 -38.40 11.17
N ILE A 411 13.88 -37.13 11.46
CA ILE A 411 13.81 -36.65 12.85
C ILE A 411 12.56 -35.77 13.06
N LYS A 412 11.66 -36.36 13.87
CA LYS A 412 10.53 -35.85 14.65
C LYS A 412 10.39 -34.32 14.82
N ARG A 413 9.22 -33.82 14.40
CA ARG A 413 8.57 -32.64 14.98
C ARG A 413 7.86 -33.04 16.28
N ASP A 414 8.31 -32.51 17.40
CA ASP A 414 7.51 -32.48 18.63
C ASP A 414 6.62 -31.22 18.63
N ALA A 415 5.32 -31.45 18.59
CA ALA A 415 4.30 -30.46 18.86
C ALA A 415 4.04 -30.45 20.38
N ARG A 416 4.11 -29.28 21.02
CA ARG A 416 3.42 -29.04 22.30
C ARG A 416 2.61 -27.77 22.23
N HIS A 417 1.30 -27.97 22.26
CA HIS A 417 0.29 -27.02 22.68
C HIS A 417 0.61 -26.41 24.05
N ARG A 418 0.28 -25.12 24.23
CA ARG A 418 -0.39 -24.62 25.43
C ARG A 418 -1.30 -23.46 25.09
N GLN A 419 -2.56 -23.61 25.47
CA GLN A 419 -3.63 -22.61 25.46
C GLN A 419 -3.45 -21.61 26.61
N ALA A 420 -3.97 -20.39 26.35
CA ALA A 420 -4.77 -19.50 27.19
C ALA A 420 -4.47 -19.38 28.70
N ALA A 421 -4.14 -18.16 29.10
CA ALA A 421 -4.86 -17.38 30.11
C ALA A 421 -4.92 -15.92 29.64
#